data_AF-A0A6L7MY42-F1
#
_entry.id   AF-A0A6L7MY42-F1
#
_cell.length_a   1.000
_cell.length_b   1.000
_cell.length_c   1.000
_cell.angle_alpha   90.00
_cell.angle_beta   90.00
_cell.angle_gamma   90.00
#
_symmetry.space_group_name_H-M   'P 1'
#
loop_
_entity.id
_entity.type
_entity.pdbx_description
1 polymer ?
#
loop_
_entity_poly.entity_id
_entity_poly.type
_entity_poly.pdbx_seq_one_letter_code
_entity_poly.pdbx_strand_id
1 'polypeptide(L)'
;MLTDVLCDVVRRGGIACVVDLTAMEAYRRLIDWNMLARHVGVVHAFDTVGAGDYALTSFGRVFGKLLSMDAEQLFALESQGERIGTCSLHQDEVPPSGYPREVWQPDQAKEILRGAIPGPSEIRVASDAKEAAWGFEMGSRFFGDVKRRGRRDFGTVVGAVMEICQAPLAAQTNPRLKRLEGHGGRLWRYRVGDDRLVYDPDGARRVVRLIRFGPRGDVYKGLTL
;
A
#
# COMPACT_ATOMS: atom_id res chain seq x y z
N MET A 1 -16.48 -5.89 -17.41
CA MET A 1 -15.57 -6.75 -16.61
C MET A 1 -14.58 -5.85 -15.87
N LEU A 2 -13.84 -6.32 -14.86
CA LEU A 2 -12.88 -5.47 -14.11
C LEU A 2 -11.82 -4.84 -15.04
N THR A 3 -11.34 -5.59 -16.05
CA THR A 3 -10.46 -5.08 -17.10
C THR A 3 -11.01 -3.85 -17.82
N ASP A 4 -12.30 -3.84 -18.18
CA ASP A 4 -12.89 -2.70 -18.90
C ASP A 4 -12.88 -1.43 -18.04
N VAL A 5 -13.13 -1.58 -16.74
CA VAL A 5 -13.08 -0.47 -15.77
C VAL A 5 -11.66 0.06 -15.66
N LEU A 6 -10.67 -0.81 -15.54
CA LEU A 6 -9.26 -0.41 -15.50
C LEU A 6 -8.83 0.30 -16.78
N CYS A 7 -9.22 -0.22 -17.95
CA CYS A 7 -8.99 0.42 -19.24
C CYS A 7 -9.61 1.82 -19.31
N ASP A 8 -10.83 2.02 -18.80
CA ASP A 8 -11.48 3.33 -18.77
C ASP A 8 -10.76 4.31 -17.82
N VAL A 9 -10.35 3.85 -16.63
CA VAL A 9 -9.56 4.65 -15.67
C VAL A 9 -8.23 5.07 -16.28
N VAL A 10 -7.51 4.14 -16.92
CA VAL A 10 -6.25 4.42 -17.60
C VAL A 10 -6.41 5.49 -18.67
N ARG A 11 -7.41 5.33 -19.55
CA ARG A 11 -7.65 6.29 -20.64
C ARG A 11 -8.05 7.67 -20.12
N ARG A 12 -8.98 7.75 -19.17
CA ARG A 12 -9.47 9.03 -18.62
C ARG A 12 -8.41 9.73 -17.77
N GLY A 13 -7.61 8.96 -17.04
CA GLY A 13 -6.56 9.48 -16.17
C GLY A 13 -5.27 9.86 -16.91
N GLY A 14 -5.14 9.52 -18.20
CA GLY A 14 -3.87 9.67 -18.91
C GLY A 14 -2.75 8.86 -18.25
N ILE A 15 -3.08 7.70 -17.67
CA ILE A 15 -2.12 6.84 -16.99
C ILE A 15 -1.21 6.22 -18.05
N ALA A 16 0.09 6.42 -17.89
CA ALA A 16 1.07 5.96 -18.87
C ALA A 16 1.80 4.67 -18.44
N CYS A 17 1.78 4.30 -17.16
CA CYS A 17 2.34 3.05 -16.65
C CYS A 17 1.47 2.48 -15.52
N VAL A 18 1.25 1.16 -15.53
CA VAL A 18 0.59 0.39 -14.47
C VAL A 18 1.58 -0.62 -13.91
N VAL A 19 1.79 -0.61 -12.60
CA VAL A 19 2.58 -1.63 -11.92
C VAL A 19 1.66 -2.61 -11.20
N ASP A 20 1.67 -3.86 -11.63
CA ASP A 20 0.95 -4.96 -11.02
C ASP A 20 1.70 -5.46 -9.77
N LEU A 21 1.14 -5.13 -8.61
CA LEU A 21 1.56 -5.61 -7.29
C LEU A 21 0.56 -6.63 -6.71
N THR A 22 -0.17 -7.34 -7.58
CA THR A 22 -1.14 -8.34 -7.17
C THR A 22 -0.40 -9.63 -6.83
N ALA A 23 -0.33 -9.95 -5.54
CA ALA A 23 0.47 -11.07 -5.06
C ALA A 23 -0.20 -12.43 -5.28
N MET A 24 -1.54 -12.48 -5.25
CA MET A 24 -2.32 -13.71 -5.41
C MET A 24 -2.78 -13.91 -6.85
N GLU A 25 -2.57 -15.12 -7.37
CA GLU A 25 -2.94 -15.58 -8.70
C GLU A 25 -4.45 -15.45 -8.96
N ALA A 26 -5.28 -15.72 -7.95
CA ALA A 26 -6.74 -15.60 -8.06
C ALA A 26 -7.18 -14.17 -8.39
N TYR A 27 -6.53 -13.16 -7.80
CA TYR A 27 -6.81 -11.77 -8.10
C TYR A 27 -6.19 -11.33 -9.42
N ARG A 28 -5.00 -11.82 -9.77
CA ARG A 28 -4.39 -11.52 -11.08
C ARG A 28 -5.29 -11.94 -12.23
N ARG A 29 -5.94 -13.09 -12.10
CA ARG A 29 -6.87 -13.62 -13.13
C ARG A 29 -8.17 -12.85 -13.29
N LEU A 30 -8.49 -11.93 -12.40
CA LEU A 30 -9.65 -11.03 -12.57
C LEU A 30 -9.43 -10.01 -13.69
N ILE A 31 -8.17 -9.80 -14.07
CA ILE A 31 -7.73 -8.81 -15.04
C ILE A 31 -7.10 -9.56 -16.20
N ASP A 32 -7.64 -9.36 -17.40
CA ASP A 32 -6.93 -9.62 -18.65
C ASP A 32 -5.81 -8.58 -18.83
N TRP A 33 -4.61 -8.92 -18.37
CA TRP A 33 -3.43 -8.06 -18.41
C TRP A 33 -2.95 -7.82 -19.84
N ASN A 34 -3.05 -8.83 -20.70
CA ASN A 34 -2.73 -8.69 -22.12
C ASN A 34 -3.61 -7.65 -22.82
N MET A 35 -4.90 -7.60 -22.48
CA MET A 35 -5.80 -6.56 -22.98
C MET A 35 -5.42 -5.18 -22.45
N LEU A 36 -5.10 -5.06 -21.15
CA LEU A 36 -4.69 -3.78 -20.54
C LEU A 36 -3.37 -3.27 -21.14
N ALA A 37 -2.40 -4.16 -21.34
CA ALA A 37 -1.08 -3.86 -21.91
C ALA A 37 -1.12 -3.31 -23.34
N ARG A 38 -2.23 -3.48 -24.07
CA ARG A 38 -2.44 -2.84 -25.39
C ARG A 38 -2.70 -1.33 -25.30
N HIS A 39 -3.00 -0.83 -24.11
CA HIS A 39 -3.42 0.55 -23.88
C HIS A 39 -2.47 1.35 -22.99
N VAL A 40 -1.66 0.67 -22.19
CA VAL A 40 -0.74 1.26 -21.23
C VAL A 40 0.43 0.33 -21.02
N GLY A 41 1.59 0.88 -20.66
CA GLY A 41 2.70 0.04 -20.25
C GLY A 41 2.37 -0.67 -18.93
N VAL A 42 2.58 -1.98 -18.88
CA VAL A 42 2.29 -2.80 -17.70
C VAL A 42 3.57 -3.47 -17.25
N VAL A 43 3.84 -3.38 -15.95
CA VAL A 43 4.99 -4.00 -15.30
C VAL A 43 4.52 -4.85 -14.14
N HIS A 44 4.90 -6.12 -14.14
CA HIS A 44 4.50 -7.13 -13.18
C HIS A 44 5.60 -7.39 -12.15
N ALA A 45 5.23 -7.35 -10.88
CA ALA A 45 6.10 -7.73 -9.79
C ALA A 45 6.04 -9.25 -9.54
N PHE A 46 7.22 -9.86 -9.40
CA PHE A 46 7.38 -11.24 -8.96
C PHE A 46 8.45 -11.34 -7.88
N ASP A 47 8.18 -12.12 -6.85
CA ASP A 47 9.17 -12.39 -5.80
C ASP A 47 9.90 -13.71 -6.06
N THR A 48 11.22 -13.71 -5.88
CA THR A 48 12.08 -14.88 -6.11
C THR A 48 12.02 -15.91 -4.99
N VAL A 49 11.39 -15.59 -3.86
CA VAL A 49 11.42 -16.38 -2.60
C VAL A 49 10.02 -16.86 -2.20
N GLY A 50 8.96 -16.09 -2.46
CA GLY A 50 7.59 -16.48 -2.16
C GLY A 50 6.58 -16.09 -3.24
N ALA A 51 5.46 -16.79 -3.29
CA ALA A 51 4.29 -16.45 -4.12
C ALA A 51 3.05 -16.25 -3.21
N GLY A 52 2.00 -15.62 -3.73
CA GLY A 52 0.81 -15.32 -2.93
C GLY A 52 1.10 -14.29 -1.84
N ASP A 53 0.42 -14.42 -0.71
CA ASP A 53 0.55 -13.48 0.42
C ASP A 53 1.99 -13.31 0.93
N TYR A 54 2.85 -14.33 0.77
CA TYR A 54 4.27 -14.24 1.12
C TYR A 54 5.02 -13.16 0.33
N ALA A 55 4.59 -12.85 -0.90
CA ALA A 55 5.22 -11.84 -1.73
C ALA A 55 4.86 -10.39 -1.31
N LEU A 56 3.79 -10.20 -0.54
CA LEU A 56 3.30 -8.86 -0.15
C LEU A 56 4.34 -8.02 0.58
N THR A 57 5.18 -8.64 1.41
CA THR A 57 6.25 -7.93 2.13
C THR A 57 7.27 -7.34 1.15
N SER A 58 7.61 -8.06 0.08
CA SER A 58 8.53 -7.60 -0.94
C SER A 58 7.88 -6.56 -1.84
N PHE A 59 6.61 -6.75 -2.18
CA PHE A 59 5.85 -5.79 -2.98
C PHE A 59 5.67 -4.46 -2.25
N GLY A 60 5.52 -4.47 -0.92
CA GLY A 60 5.52 -3.25 -0.12
C GLY A 60 6.84 -2.47 -0.20
N ARG A 61 7.98 -3.15 -0.37
CA ARG A 61 9.28 -2.49 -0.58
C ARG A 61 9.39 -1.91 -1.98
N VAL A 62 8.89 -2.62 -2.99
CA VAL A 62 8.78 -2.12 -4.36
C VAL A 62 7.93 -0.86 -4.37
N PHE A 63 6.73 -0.91 -3.81
CA PHE A 63 5.82 0.22 -3.71
C PHE A 63 6.49 1.44 -3.07
N GLY A 64 7.18 1.24 -1.94
CA GLY A 64 7.95 2.30 -1.29
C GLY A 64 9.03 2.93 -2.18
N LYS A 65 9.64 2.16 -3.08
CA LYS A 65 10.62 2.69 -4.06
C LYS A 65 9.92 3.42 -5.21
N LEU A 66 8.84 2.86 -5.75
CA LEU A 66 8.04 3.48 -6.83
C LEU A 66 7.57 4.88 -6.43
N LEU A 67 7.12 5.05 -5.19
CA LEU A 67 6.71 6.37 -4.66
C LEU A 67 7.82 7.42 -4.61
N SER A 68 9.09 7.00 -4.71
CA SER A 68 10.24 7.90 -4.73
C SER A 68 10.81 8.13 -6.13
N MET A 69 10.26 7.48 -7.16
CA MET A 69 10.71 7.63 -8.53
C MET A 69 10.08 8.86 -9.19
N ASP A 70 10.84 9.50 -10.07
CA ASP A 70 10.30 10.48 -11.00
C ASP A 70 9.62 9.81 -12.22
N ALA A 71 9.00 10.62 -13.08
CA ALA A 71 8.28 10.11 -14.23
C ALA A 71 9.19 9.37 -15.23
N GLU A 72 10.42 9.85 -15.45
CA GLU A 72 11.37 9.23 -16.38
C GLU A 72 11.79 7.84 -15.88
N GLN A 73 12.05 7.72 -14.59
CA GLN A 73 12.36 6.46 -13.93
C GLN A 73 11.20 5.46 -14.01
N LEU A 74 9.96 5.93 -13.80
CA LEU A 74 8.77 5.09 -13.91
C LEU A 74 8.58 4.59 -15.35
N PHE A 75 8.82 5.42 -16.37
CA PHE A 75 8.77 4.98 -17.77
C PHE A 75 9.90 4.01 -18.14
N ALA A 76 11.07 4.15 -17.51
CA ALA A 76 12.19 3.26 -17.75
C ALA A 76 11.96 1.84 -17.19
N LEU A 77 11.05 1.66 -16.23
CA LEU A 77 10.75 0.37 -15.59
C LEU A 77 10.40 -0.73 -16.59
N GLU A 78 9.68 -0.35 -17.65
CA GLU A 78 9.29 -1.26 -18.72
C GLU A 78 10.53 -1.81 -19.43
N SER A 79 11.52 -0.98 -19.70
CA SER A 79 12.63 -1.33 -20.59
C SER A 79 13.78 -2.10 -19.96
N GLN A 80 13.96 -2.02 -18.64
CA GLN A 80 15.21 -2.47 -17.99
C GLN A 80 15.07 -3.62 -16.99
N GLY A 81 13.85 -4.03 -16.64
CA GLY A 81 13.62 -5.13 -15.70
C GLY A 81 14.30 -4.87 -14.34
N GLU A 82 13.64 -4.12 -13.46
CA GLU A 82 14.26 -3.69 -12.22
C GLU A 82 14.15 -4.75 -11.11
N ARG A 83 15.23 -4.95 -10.34
CA ARG A 83 15.24 -5.81 -9.15
C ARG A 83 15.34 -4.98 -7.87
N ILE A 84 14.39 -5.19 -6.96
CA ILE A 84 14.31 -4.53 -5.66
C ILE A 84 14.30 -5.62 -4.56
N GLY A 85 15.50 -5.97 -4.10
CA GLY A 85 15.68 -7.08 -3.16
C GLY A 85 15.34 -8.42 -3.81
N THR A 86 14.35 -9.12 -3.26
CA THR A 86 13.84 -10.39 -3.80
C THR A 86 12.75 -10.21 -4.84
N CYS A 87 12.22 -8.99 -5.01
CA CYS A 87 11.26 -8.71 -6.06
C CYS A 87 11.96 -8.30 -7.35
N SER A 88 11.45 -8.79 -8.47
CA SER A 88 11.83 -8.35 -9.81
C SER A 88 10.59 -7.88 -10.56
N LEU A 89 10.80 -6.90 -11.44
CA LEU A 89 9.79 -6.27 -12.27
C LEU A 89 9.98 -6.72 -13.72
N HIS A 90 8.90 -7.17 -14.35
CA HIS A 90 8.93 -7.76 -15.71
C HIS A 90 7.75 -7.28 -16.53
N GLN A 91 7.89 -7.21 -17.85
CA GLN A 91 6.75 -6.92 -18.74
C GLN A 91 5.84 -8.15 -18.94
N ASP A 92 6.39 -9.35 -18.81
CA ASP A 92 5.63 -10.57 -18.97
C ASP A 92 4.70 -10.80 -17.77
N GLU A 93 3.44 -11.12 -18.03
CA GLU A 93 2.46 -11.47 -16.98
C GLU A 93 2.80 -12.79 -16.27
N VAL A 94 3.71 -13.58 -16.84
CA VAL A 94 4.13 -14.88 -16.34
C VAL A 94 5.43 -14.76 -15.55
N PRO A 95 5.50 -15.33 -14.32
CA PRO A 95 6.74 -15.30 -13.55
C PRO A 95 7.86 -16.03 -14.31
N PRO A 96 9.11 -15.53 -14.28
CA PRO A 96 10.24 -16.22 -14.90
C PRO A 96 10.42 -17.65 -14.40
N SER A 97 11.07 -18.49 -15.21
CA SER A 97 11.37 -19.86 -14.81
C SER A 97 12.16 -19.93 -13.49
N GLY A 98 11.81 -20.86 -12.62
CA GLY A 98 12.42 -21.03 -11.30
C GLY A 98 11.87 -20.14 -10.19
N TYR A 99 10.93 -19.22 -10.50
CA TYR A 99 10.24 -18.45 -9.46
C TYR A 99 9.17 -19.30 -8.77
N PRO A 100 8.93 -19.06 -7.47
CA PRO A 100 7.79 -19.64 -6.76
C PRO A 100 6.47 -19.33 -7.48
N ARG A 101 5.56 -20.29 -7.46
CA ARG A 101 4.21 -20.15 -8.02
C ARG A 101 3.19 -20.64 -7.00
N GLU A 102 2.05 -19.98 -6.92
CA GLU A 102 0.93 -20.52 -6.18
C GLU A 102 0.40 -21.76 -6.89
N VAL A 103 0.10 -22.79 -6.12
CA VAL A 103 -0.61 -23.95 -6.62
C VAL A 103 -2.07 -23.56 -6.77
N TRP A 104 -2.54 -23.46 -8.01
CA TRP A 104 -3.92 -23.11 -8.29
C TRP A 104 -4.88 -24.18 -7.74
N GLN A 105 -5.77 -23.78 -6.84
CA GLN A 105 -6.88 -24.61 -6.38
C GLN A 105 -8.20 -24.00 -6.88
N PRO A 106 -8.88 -24.63 -7.87
CA PRO A 106 -10.09 -24.10 -8.47
C PRO A 106 -11.23 -23.77 -7.49
N ASP A 107 -11.26 -24.44 -6.34
CA ASP A 107 -12.30 -24.23 -5.33
C ASP A 107 -12.03 -22.99 -4.46
N GLN A 108 -10.77 -22.66 -4.15
CA GLN A 108 -10.40 -21.39 -3.50
C GLN A 108 -10.78 -20.18 -4.36
N ALA A 109 -10.63 -20.30 -5.68
CA ALA A 109 -10.99 -19.24 -6.61
C ALA A 109 -12.49 -18.91 -6.57
N LYS A 110 -13.34 -19.94 -6.47
CA LYS A 110 -14.81 -19.76 -6.37
C LYS A 110 -15.19 -19.08 -5.05
N GLU A 111 -14.48 -19.34 -3.96
CA GLU A 111 -14.72 -18.70 -2.68
C GLU A 111 -14.33 -17.21 -2.71
N ILE A 112 -13.12 -16.91 -3.22
CA ILE A 112 -12.64 -15.54 -3.41
C ILE A 112 -13.61 -14.73 -4.28
N LEU A 113 -14.07 -15.31 -5.40
CA LEU A 113 -15.03 -14.67 -6.31
C LEU A 113 -16.44 -14.48 -5.71
N ARG A 114 -16.81 -15.30 -4.71
CA ARG A 114 -18.09 -15.18 -3.99
C ARG A 114 -18.04 -14.20 -2.82
N GLY A 115 -16.92 -13.50 -2.62
CA GLY A 115 -16.74 -12.57 -1.51
C GLY A 115 -16.49 -13.25 -0.16
N ALA A 116 -16.30 -14.58 -0.14
CA ALA A 116 -15.68 -15.24 1.00
C ALA A 116 -14.18 -14.96 0.87
N ILE A 117 -13.70 -13.97 1.61
CA ILE A 117 -12.26 -13.69 1.73
C ILE A 117 -11.75 -14.60 2.85
N PRO A 118 -11.17 -15.79 2.60
CA PRO A 118 -10.26 -16.36 3.57
C PRO A 118 -9.05 -15.44 3.57
N GLY A 119 -8.98 -14.54 4.56
CA GLY A 119 -7.76 -13.78 4.78
C GLY A 119 -6.60 -14.73 5.15
N PRO A 120 -5.35 -14.28 5.03
CA PRO A 120 -4.19 -14.91 5.65
C PRO A 120 -4.34 -14.83 7.17
N SER A 121 -5.15 -15.72 7.74
CA SER A 121 -5.51 -15.82 9.16
C SER A 121 -6.04 -14.51 9.79
N GLU A 122 -7.38 -14.40 9.80
CA GLU A 122 -8.18 -13.52 10.70
C GLU A 122 -8.04 -12.00 10.56
N ILE A 123 -8.48 -11.43 9.45
CA ILE A 123 -8.90 -10.01 9.41
C ILE A 123 -10.42 -9.95 9.22
N ARG A 124 -11.13 -9.62 10.30
CA ARG A 124 -12.56 -9.28 10.25
C ARG A 124 -12.70 -7.84 9.75
N VAL A 125 -13.21 -7.67 8.54
CA VAL A 125 -13.74 -6.38 8.07
C VAL A 125 -15.23 -6.36 8.36
N ALA A 126 -15.66 -5.49 9.28
CA ALA A 126 -17.07 -5.19 9.45
C ALA A 126 -17.56 -4.44 8.20
N SER A 127 -18.41 -5.09 7.41
CA SER A 127 -19.19 -4.43 6.37
C SER A 127 -20.31 -3.65 7.04
N ASP A 128 -20.27 -2.32 6.89
CA ASP A 128 -21.43 -1.45 6.63
C ASP A 128 -21.03 0.01 6.87
N ALA A 129 -20.81 0.76 5.79
CA ALA A 129 -21.31 2.13 5.60
C ALA A 129 -20.64 2.82 4.40
N LYS A 130 -21.48 3.38 3.53
CA LYS A 130 -21.16 4.27 2.41
C LYS A 130 -20.54 5.59 2.90
N GLU A 131 -19.25 5.58 3.20
CA GLU A 131 -18.47 6.79 3.37
C GLU A 131 -17.10 6.63 2.70
N ALA A 132 -16.70 7.57 1.85
CA ALA A 132 -15.44 7.50 1.10
C ALA A 132 -14.25 7.19 2.03
N ALA A 133 -13.52 6.10 1.81
CA ALA A 133 -12.38 5.75 2.67
C ALA A 133 -11.39 6.94 2.79
N TRP A 134 -10.82 7.18 3.98
CA TRP A 134 -9.82 8.23 4.12
C TRP A 134 -8.55 7.84 3.37
N GLY A 135 -8.00 8.76 2.58
CA GLY A 135 -6.67 8.62 1.99
C GLY A 135 -5.58 9.07 2.96
N PHE A 136 -4.31 8.94 2.56
CA PHE A 136 -3.19 9.51 3.30
C PHE A 136 -2.20 10.24 2.39
N GLU A 137 -1.53 11.24 2.96
CA GLU A 137 -0.43 11.98 2.36
C GLU A 137 0.81 11.79 3.23
N MET A 138 1.99 11.58 2.63
CA MET A 138 3.23 11.51 3.38
C MET A 138 3.93 12.87 3.41
N GLY A 139 4.16 13.42 4.60
CA GLY A 139 5.01 14.58 4.77
C GLY A 139 6.48 14.23 4.47
N SER A 140 7.23 15.20 3.94
CA SER A 140 8.63 15.02 3.52
C SER A 140 9.55 14.49 4.63
N ARG A 141 9.29 14.87 5.90
CA ARG A 141 10.05 14.38 7.07
C ARG A 141 9.65 12.99 7.52
N PHE A 142 8.40 12.59 7.30
CA PHE A 142 7.89 11.29 7.71
C PHE A 142 8.63 10.13 7.03
N PHE A 143 8.90 10.26 5.72
CA PHE A 143 9.63 9.22 4.99
C PHE A 143 11.06 9.03 5.52
N GLY A 144 11.76 10.12 5.83
CA GLY A 144 13.08 10.08 6.45
C GLY A 144 13.07 9.44 7.86
N ASP A 145 12.00 9.64 8.62
CA ASP A 145 11.82 9.01 9.93
C ASP A 145 11.66 7.49 9.84
N VAL A 146 10.81 7.02 8.92
CA VAL A 146 10.57 5.58 8.69
C VAL A 146 11.83 4.90 8.18
N LYS A 147 12.56 5.53 7.24
CA LYS A 147 13.81 4.96 6.69
C LYS A 147 14.88 4.75 7.76
N ARG A 148 15.01 5.67 8.73
CA ARG A 148 15.98 5.57 9.84
C ARG A 148 15.72 4.40 10.78
N ARG A 149 14.49 3.88 10.83
CA ARG A 149 14.09 2.76 11.68
C ARG A 149 14.31 1.39 11.04
N GLY A 150 14.52 1.36 9.73
CA GLY A 150 14.85 0.14 9.00
C GLY A 150 13.65 -0.73 8.64
N ARG A 151 13.93 -1.83 7.94
CA ARG A 151 12.91 -2.63 7.24
C ARG A 151 11.91 -3.35 8.16
N ARG A 152 12.28 -3.62 9.42
CA ARG A 152 11.41 -4.33 10.38
C ARG A 152 10.19 -3.49 10.78
N ASP A 153 10.34 -2.18 10.81
CA ASP A 153 9.31 -1.27 11.31
C ASP A 153 8.36 -0.80 10.20
N PHE A 154 8.71 -1.01 8.93
CA PHE A 154 7.90 -0.56 7.79
C PHE A 154 6.53 -1.23 7.73
N GLY A 155 6.46 -2.57 7.87
CA GLY A 155 5.18 -3.29 7.87
C GLY A 155 4.27 -2.84 9.01
N THR A 156 4.83 -2.63 10.19
CA THR A 156 4.12 -2.12 11.36
C THR A 156 3.60 -0.70 11.15
N VAL A 157 4.40 0.17 10.52
CA VAL A 157 3.99 1.54 10.17
C VAL A 157 2.87 1.53 9.13
N VAL A 158 2.96 0.69 8.09
CA VAL A 158 1.88 0.54 7.10
C VAL A 158 0.59 0.08 7.77
N GLY A 159 0.65 -0.94 8.63
CA GLY A 159 -0.49 -1.40 9.42
C GLY A 159 -1.11 -0.28 10.27
N ALA A 160 -0.28 0.52 10.93
CA ALA A 160 -0.74 1.68 11.71
C ALA A 160 -1.42 2.75 10.82
N VAL A 161 -0.88 3.04 9.63
CA VAL A 161 -1.48 4.00 8.69
C VAL A 161 -2.85 3.51 8.22
N MET A 162 -2.99 2.22 7.89
CA MET A 162 -4.26 1.64 7.49
C MET A 162 -5.30 1.73 8.60
N GLU A 163 -4.91 1.45 9.85
CA GLU A 163 -5.82 1.58 11.01
C GLU A 163 -6.24 3.05 11.25
N ILE A 164 -5.32 4.01 11.09
CA ILE A 164 -5.65 5.43 11.20
C ILE A 164 -6.64 5.84 10.11
N CYS A 165 -6.48 5.38 8.86
CA CYS A 165 -7.37 5.74 7.76
C CYS A 165 -8.79 5.17 7.91
N GLN A 166 -8.99 4.14 8.73
CA GLN A 166 -10.34 3.65 9.04
C GLN A 166 -11.11 4.62 9.94
N ALA A 167 -10.44 5.23 10.92
CA ALA A 167 -11.10 6.09 11.91
C ALA A 167 -10.11 7.10 12.53
N PRO A 168 -9.69 8.15 11.79
CA PRO A 168 -8.56 9.00 12.19
C PRO A 168 -8.88 9.95 13.35
N LEU A 169 -10.14 10.03 13.80
CA LEU A 169 -10.58 10.91 14.88
C LEU A 169 -11.13 10.14 16.09
N ALA A 170 -11.07 8.80 16.09
CA ALA A 170 -11.76 7.95 17.05
C ALA A 170 -10.98 7.72 18.36
N ALA A 171 -10.48 8.78 19.01
CA ALA A 171 -9.71 8.65 20.26
C ALA A 171 -10.49 8.03 21.42
N GLN A 172 -11.82 8.14 21.41
CA GLN A 172 -12.66 7.58 22.47
C GLN A 172 -12.71 6.04 22.41
N THR A 173 -12.58 5.46 21.22
CA THR A 173 -12.66 4.02 21.00
C THR A 173 -11.29 3.38 20.75
N ASN A 174 -10.25 4.16 20.42
CA ASN A 174 -8.89 3.67 20.21
C ASN A 174 -7.88 4.31 21.18
N PRO A 175 -7.40 3.58 22.21
CA PRO A 175 -6.46 4.13 23.20
C PRO A 175 -5.07 4.45 22.65
N ARG A 176 -4.71 3.92 21.47
CA ARG A 176 -3.46 4.26 20.77
C ARG A 176 -3.51 5.67 20.20
N LEU A 177 -4.71 6.18 19.94
CA LEU A 177 -4.99 7.42 19.25
C LEU A 177 -5.31 8.52 20.27
N LYS A 178 -4.55 9.62 20.23
CA LYS A 178 -4.79 10.80 21.08
C LYS A 178 -4.55 12.08 20.30
N ARG A 179 -5.44 13.05 20.50
CA ARG A 179 -5.23 14.43 20.06
C ARG A 179 -4.04 15.01 20.83
N LEU A 180 -3.16 15.73 20.14
CA LEU A 180 -2.04 16.44 20.77
C LEU A 180 -2.50 17.81 21.27
N GLU A 181 -2.19 18.11 22.52
CA GLU A 181 -2.41 19.41 23.13
C GLU A 181 -1.32 20.39 22.69
N GLY A 182 -1.63 21.69 22.62
CA GLY A 182 -0.65 22.75 22.31
C GLY A 182 -0.38 23.06 20.83
N HIS A 183 -0.87 22.24 19.88
CA HIS A 183 -0.68 22.46 18.43
C HIS A 183 -1.98 22.84 17.71
N GLY A 184 -2.68 23.87 18.23
CA GLY A 184 -4.00 24.27 17.72
C GLY A 184 -5.06 23.16 17.79
N GLY A 185 -4.76 22.07 18.51
CA GLY A 185 -5.55 20.84 18.55
C GLY A 185 -5.74 20.18 17.18
N ARG A 186 -4.90 20.48 16.19
CA ARG A 186 -5.05 19.91 14.85
C ARG A 186 -4.34 18.56 14.71
N LEU A 187 -3.26 18.38 15.46
CA LEU A 187 -2.43 17.18 15.37
C LEU A 187 -2.92 16.04 16.26
N TRP A 188 -2.66 14.84 15.78
CA TRP A 188 -3.00 13.59 16.45
C TRP A 188 -1.78 12.69 16.50
N ARG A 189 -1.80 11.77 17.46
CA ARG A 189 -0.75 10.80 17.69
C ARG A 189 -1.33 9.41 17.80
N TYR A 190 -0.78 8.49 17.04
CA TYR A 190 -1.02 7.06 17.12
C TYR A 190 0.20 6.34 17.71
N ARG A 191 -0.01 5.40 18.64
CA ARG A 191 1.08 4.62 19.27
C ARG A 191 1.38 3.35 18.46
N VAL A 192 2.65 3.15 18.11
CA VAL A 192 3.16 1.99 17.38
C VAL A 192 4.27 1.34 18.21
N GLY A 193 3.91 0.42 19.11
CA GLY A 193 4.84 -0.14 20.08
C GLY A 193 5.47 0.95 20.98
N ASP A 194 6.80 1.08 20.89
CA ASP A 194 7.59 2.11 21.56
C ASP A 194 7.77 3.40 20.75
N ASP A 195 7.24 3.44 19.54
CA ASP A 195 7.23 4.61 18.68
C ASP A 195 5.83 5.22 18.57
N ARG A 196 5.79 6.39 17.94
CA ARG A 196 4.60 7.19 17.72
C ARG A 196 4.60 7.68 16.30
N LEU A 197 3.42 7.70 15.71
CA LEU A 197 3.12 8.34 14.44
C LEU A 197 2.32 9.60 14.76
N VAL A 198 2.79 10.76 14.29
CA VAL A 198 2.08 12.03 14.38
C VAL A 198 1.47 12.36 13.02
N TYR A 199 0.20 12.75 13.00
CA TYR A 199 -0.55 13.04 11.78
C TYR A 199 -1.54 14.21 11.96
N ASP A 200 -1.98 14.76 10.83
CA ASP A 200 -3.00 15.81 10.72
C ASP A 200 -4.15 15.31 9.82
N PRO A 201 -5.32 15.00 10.40
CA PRO A 201 -6.49 14.62 9.63
C PRO A 201 -7.22 15.85 9.06
N ASP A 202 -7.31 15.92 7.74
CA ASP A 202 -8.11 16.89 7.02
C ASP A 202 -9.49 16.30 6.71
N GLY A 203 -10.48 16.63 7.55
CA GLY A 203 -11.85 16.14 7.40
C GLY A 203 -12.55 16.61 6.13
N ALA A 204 -12.17 17.78 5.58
CA ALA A 204 -12.77 18.29 4.35
C ALA A 204 -12.26 17.49 3.13
N ARG A 205 -10.96 17.15 3.10
CA ARG A 205 -10.35 16.36 2.03
C ARG A 205 -10.44 14.85 2.26
N ARG A 206 -10.85 14.41 3.45
CA ARG A 206 -10.78 13.02 3.93
C ARG A 206 -9.38 12.42 3.74
N VAL A 207 -8.37 13.18 4.14
CA VAL A 207 -6.94 12.79 4.01
C VAL A 207 -6.24 12.87 5.37
N VAL A 208 -5.44 11.86 5.68
CA VAL A 208 -4.54 11.81 6.82
C VAL A 208 -3.14 12.21 6.37
N ARG A 209 -2.66 13.39 6.77
CA ARG A 209 -1.27 13.79 6.50
C ARG A 209 -0.34 13.22 7.57
N LEU A 210 0.57 12.33 7.18
CA LEU A 210 1.57 11.72 8.04
C LEU A 210 2.75 12.69 8.22
N ILE A 211 3.03 13.10 9.45
CA ILE A 211 3.97 14.19 9.74
C ILE A 211 5.31 13.66 10.24
N ARG A 212 5.30 12.82 11.28
CA ARG A 212 6.52 12.30 11.93
C ARG A 212 6.34 10.88 12.44
N PHE A 213 7.43 10.14 12.52
CA PHE A 213 7.48 8.82 13.14
C PHE A 213 8.71 8.70 14.07
N GLY A 214 8.55 8.10 15.24
CA GLY A 214 9.69 7.83 16.12
C GLY A 214 9.37 7.78 17.61
N PRO A 215 10.39 7.89 18.47
CA PRO A 215 10.27 7.61 19.90
C PRO A 215 9.60 8.79 20.62
N ARG A 216 9.14 8.57 21.87
CA ARG A 216 8.26 9.49 22.64
C ARG A 216 8.79 10.92 22.68
N GLY A 217 10.08 11.07 22.91
CA GLY A 217 10.69 12.38 23.08
C GLY A 217 10.96 13.08 21.76
N ASP A 218 11.46 12.34 20.77
CA ASP A 218 11.99 12.95 19.55
C ASP A 218 10.95 13.21 18.47
N VAL A 219 9.85 12.45 18.48
CA VAL A 219 8.78 12.57 17.48
C VAL A 219 8.11 13.96 17.51
N TYR A 220 8.12 14.63 18.66
CA TYR A 220 7.50 15.95 18.82
C TYR A 220 8.48 17.11 18.58
N LYS A 221 9.78 16.86 18.50
CA LYS A 221 10.79 17.91 18.29
C LYS A 221 10.63 18.52 16.91
N GLY A 222 10.46 19.84 16.84
CA GLY A 222 10.35 20.58 15.58
C GLY A 222 9.01 20.40 14.85
N LEU A 223 7.94 20.03 15.57
CA LEU A 223 6.56 20.18 15.09
C LEU A 223 6.18 21.66 15.15
N THR A 224 6.44 22.37 14.06
CA THR A 224 5.91 23.73 13.82
C THR A 224 4.63 23.61 13.00
N LEU A 225 3.60 24.39 13.36
CA LEU A 225 2.42 24.60 12.52
C LEU A 225 2.76 25.52 11.36
#